data_AF-A0A0N1HG80-F1
#
_entry.id   AF-A0A0N1HG80-F1
#
_cell.length_a   1.000
_cell.length_b   1.000
_cell.length_c   1.000
_cell.angle_alpha   90.00
_cell.angle_beta   90.00
_cell.angle_gamma   90.00
#
_symmetry.space_group_name_H-M   'P 1'
#
loop_
_entity.id
_entity.type
_entity.pdbx_description
1 polymer ?
#
loop_
_entity_poly.entity_id
_entity_poly.type
_entity_poly.pdbx_seq_one_letter_code
_entity_poly.pdbx_strand_id
1 'polypeptide(L)'
;MLRDVPEASPSIETRVTAFFNVTSRGTAAESPARQRLLVWTGVSQARVWRLVSQQVDDYGAVTIDHSNSSRNDLLTDATVLRILQLGSACKSLCWAAITDVQDSLFYNRTSLDLHAALEFSFTKLRQFELVFGPRMDHIAKDFLLLDEKSQLGYIWLVIHFHLGILILADALDVGLAETTLEEDATIAKYKLGAVRGIANIINLVRQFDNLNPQQSSLLLRDPYPEHASTAMLKAAESVVGLMKTQVITTGAASVLASSIMQGLRIVAQISYSAEQAQNNLPSIFQESGVPLASNGGAHGRANPVPTVLLDSAVTPEMLGNETLRELRQQAESDPRLVLKTIERHEIPDSTTDFGLDYLQYIDFSTVAANWEFDDVFAGS
;
A
#
# COMPACT_ATOMS: atom_id res chain seq x y z
N MET A 1 -1.95 -3.43 -53.17
CA MET A 1 -1.47 -2.18 -52.54
C MET A 1 -2.29 -1.95 -51.28
N LEU A 2 -1.92 -2.60 -50.19
CA LEU A 2 -2.37 -2.29 -48.83
C LEU A 2 -1.14 -1.71 -48.15
N ARG A 3 -1.25 -0.44 -47.72
CA ARG A 3 -0.17 0.26 -47.02
C ARG A 3 -0.07 -0.30 -45.61
N ASP A 4 1.12 -0.76 -45.24
CA ASP A 4 1.51 -1.02 -43.86
C ASP A 4 1.33 0.27 -43.04
N VAL A 5 0.46 0.21 -42.05
CA VAL A 5 0.42 1.19 -40.97
C VAL A 5 1.37 0.65 -39.90
N PRO A 6 2.43 1.37 -39.51
CA PRO A 6 3.31 0.92 -38.44
C PRO A 6 2.50 0.88 -37.13
N GLU A 7 2.39 -0.30 -36.52
CA GLU A 7 1.92 -0.45 -35.14
C GLU A 7 2.86 0.37 -34.24
N ALA A 8 2.34 1.46 -33.70
CA ALA A 8 3.05 2.28 -32.73
C ALA A 8 3.37 1.42 -31.51
N SER A 9 4.67 1.20 -31.27
CA SER A 9 5.13 0.54 -30.05
C SER A 9 4.64 1.35 -28.84
N PRO A 10 3.98 0.72 -27.85
CA PRO A 10 3.50 1.44 -26.68
C PRO A 10 4.66 2.07 -25.91
N SER A 11 4.47 3.30 -25.43
CA SER A 11 5.46 4.05 -24.67
C SER A 11 5.92 3.27 -23.44
N ILE A 12 7.18 3.47 -23.02
CA ILE A 12 7.75 2.87 -21.79
C ILE A 12 6.87 3.14 -20.57
N GLU A 13 6.23 4.30 -20.55
CA GLU A 13 5.25 4.72 -19.56
C GLU A 13 4.06 3.75 -19.46
N THR A 14 3.47 3.37 -20.60
CA THR A 14 2.38 2.39 -20.69
C THR A 14 2.83 1.01 -20.19
N ARG A 15 4.11 0.69 -20.34
CA ARG A 15 4.71 -0.60 -19.96
C ARG A 15 4.95 -0.72 -18.45
N VAL A 16 5.19 0.40 -17.77
CA VAL A 16 5.42 0.44 -16.32
C VAL A 16 4.11 0.57 -15.55
N THR A 17 3.15 1.35 -16.05
CA THR A 17 1.77 1.38 -15.51
C THR A 17 1.13 -0.01 -15.53
N ALA A 18 1.38 -0.80 -16.59
CA ALA A 18 0.96 -2.19 -16.65
C ALA A 18 1.65 -3.08 -15.60
N PHE A 19 2.92 -2.81 -15.25
CA PHE A 19 3.67 -3.55 -14.22
C PHE A 19 3.12 -3.30 -12.81
N PHE A 20 2.70 -2.06 -12.52
CA PHE A 20 2.08 -1.69 -11.24
C PHE A 20 0.58 -2.06 -11.15
N ASN A 21 -0.12 -2.22 -12.27
CA ASN A 21 -1.52 -2.66 -12.30
C ASN A 21 -1.72 -4.17 -12.09
N VAL A 22 -0.66 -5.00 -12.14
CA VAL A 22 -0.78 -6.43 -11.80
C VAL A 22 -1.02 -6.62 -10.29
N THR A 23 -0.56 -5.67 -9.46
CA THR A 23 -0.65 -5.73 -7.99
C THR A 23 -1.95 -5.17 -7.38
N SER A 24 -2.83 -4.53 -8.15
CA SER A 24 -4.09 -3.94 -7.64
C SER A 24 -5.26 -4.92 -7.57
N ARG A 25 -5.08 -6.19 -7.95
CA ARG A 25 -6.17 -7.20 -8.00
C ARG A 25 -6.17 -8.22 -6.86
N GLY A 26 -5.40 -8.00 -5.80
CA GLY A 26 -5.30 -8.94 -4.67
C GLY A 26 -6.52 -9.00 -3.74
N THR A 27 -7.54 -8.14 -3.90
CA THR A 27 -8.62 -7.98 -2.90
C THR A 27 -10.03 -8.32 -3.38
N ALA A 28 -10.24 -8.81 -4.60
CA ALA A 28 -11.57 -9.19 -5.07
C ALA A 28 -11.62 -10.67 -5.49
N ALA A 29 -12.43 -11.44 -4.78
CA ALA A 29 -12.84 -12.78 -5.18
C ALA A 29 -13.70 -12.70 -6.46
N GLU A 30 -13.08 -12.72 -7.64
CA GLU A 30 -13.81 -12.75 -8.91
C GLU A 30 -13.21 -13.75 -9.92
N SER A 31 -14.01 -14.79 -10.19
CA SER A 31 -14.07 -15.69 -11.37
C SER A 31 -12.77 -16.21 -12.02
N PRO A 32 -12.62 -17.55 -12.21
CA PRO A 32 -11.47 -18.18 -12.89
C PRO A 32 -11.22 -17.74 -14.34
N ALA A 33 -12.13 -16.99 -14.97
CA ALA A 33 -12.10 -16.70 -16.40
C ALA A 33 -11.43 -15.37 -16.81
N ARG A 34 -10.87 -14.58 -15.87
CA ARG A 34 -10.28 -13.25 -16.17
C ARG A 34 -8.79 -13.07 -15.83
N GLN A 35 -8.05 -14.17 -15.62
CA GLN A 35 -6.59 -14.18 -15.38
C GLN A 35 -5.68 -13.99 -16.61
N ARG A 36 -6.20 -13.48 -17.75
CA ARG A 36 -5.40 -13.29 -18.97
C ARG A 36 -5.42 -11.84 -19.45
N LEU A 37 -4.53 -11.01 -18.91
CA LEU A 37 -4.02 -9.75 -19.47
C LEU A 37 -3.00 -9.21 -18.43
N LEU A 38 -1.69 -9.07 -18.62
CA LEU A 38 -0.78 -9.15 -19.75
C LEU A 38 0.42 -10.02 -19.32
N VAL A 39 0.53 -11.22 -19.90
CA VAL A 39 1.78 -11.96 -19.93
C VAL A 39 2.70 -11.20 -20.89
N TRP A 40 3.77 -10.59 -20.37
CA TRP A 40 4.86 -10.11 -21.21
C TRP A 40 5.31 -11.26 -22.12
N THR A 41 5.21 -11.03 -23.42
CA THR A 41 5.65 -11.97 -24.45
C THR A 41 7.18 -12.07 -24.39
N GLY A 42 7.70 -13.08 -23.68
CA GLY A 42 9.06 -13.60 -23.86
C GLY A 42 10.02 -13.52 -22.67
N VAL A 43 9.73 -12.76 -21.61
CA VAL A 43 10.59 -12.68 -20.42
C VAL A 43 9.96 -13.47 -19.28
N SER A 44 10.66 -14.48 -18.75
CA SER A 44 10.18 -15.21 -17.57
C SER A 44 10.12 -14.27 -16.36
N GLN A 45 9.03 -14.32 -15.59
CA GLN A 45 8.88 -13.58 -14.32
C GLN A 45 10.12 -13.74 -13.41
N ALA A 46 10.70 -14.95 -13.38
CA ALA A 46 11.92 -15.26 -12.66
C ALA A 46 13.14 -14.41 -13.09
N ARG A 47 13.26 -14.06 -14.38
CA ARG A 47 14.35 -13.21 -14.88
C ARG A 47 14.21 -11.77 -14.39
N VAL A 48 12.99 -11.23 -14.36
CA VAL A 48 12.73 -9.87 -13.86
C VAL A 48 13.08 -9.78 -12.37
N TRP A 49 12.60 -10.73 -11.56
CA TRP A 49 12.86 -10.72 -10.12
C TRP A 49 14.32 -10.96 -9.74
N ARG A 50 15.05 -11.71 -10.57
CA ARG A 50 16.51 -11.86 -10.44
C ARG A 50 17.24 -10.54 -10.68
N LEU A 51 16.87 -9.79 -11.72
CA LEU A 51 17.47 -8.49 -12.01
C LEU A 51 17.17 -7.48 -10.90
N VAL A 52 15.93 -7.41 -10.42
CA VAL A 52 15.57 -6.53 -9.30
C VAL A 52 16.37 -6.90 -8.04
N SER A 53 16.49 -8.19 -7.73
CA SER A 53 17.30 -8.64 -6.59
C SER A 53 18.75 -8.20 -6.73
N GLN A 54 19.35 -8.41 -7.90
CA GLN A 54 20.74 -8.02 -8.17
C GLN A 54 20.96 -6.50 -8.03
N GLN A 55 20.06 -5.68 -8.57
CA GLN A 55 20.16 -4.22 -8.43
C GLN A 55 20.07 -3.75 -6.98
N VAL A 56 19.22 -4.40 -6.17
CA VAL A 56 19.10 -4.11 -4.73
C VAL A 56 20.38 -4.52 -4.01
N ASP A 57 20.97 -5.67 -4.36
CA ASP A 57 22.22 -6.15 -3.77
C ASP A 57 23.41 -5.23 -4.13
N ASP A 58 23.53 -4.85 -5.41
CA ASP A 58 24.57 -3.94 -5.90
C ASP A 58 24.47 -2.57 -5.21
N TYR A 59 23.26 -2.03 -5.10
CA TYR A 59 23.01 -0.78 -4.39
C TYR A 59 23.31 -0.92 -2.89
N GLY A 60 22.90 -2.03 -2.27
CA GLY A 60 23.19 -2.35 -0.88
C GLY A 60 24.69 -2.39 -0.59
N ALA A 61 25.47 -3.08 -1.42
CA ALA A 61 26.92 -3.17 -1.28
C ALA A 61 27.58 -1.78 -1.30
N VAL A 62 27.22 -0.94 -2.28
CA VAL A 62 27.75 0.43 -2.37
C VAL A 62 27.34 1.26 -1.14
N THR A 63 26.08 1.17 -0.73
CA THR A 63 25.54 2.07 0.30
C THR A 63 25.90 1.69 1.74
N ILE A 64 26.07 0.40 2.02
CA ILE A 64 26.51 -0.09 3.33
C ILE A 64 27.98 0.28 3.55
N ASP A 65 28.82 0.11 2.53
CA ASP A 65 30.26 0.43 2.59
C ASP A 65 30.52 1.94 2.75
N HIS A 66 29.69 2.80 2.13
CA HIS A 66 29.84 4.26 2.17
C HIS A 66 29.08 4.94 3.32
N SER A 67 28.40 4.17 4.19
CA SER A 67 27.56 4.69 5.28
C SER A 67 28.32 5.50 6.36
N ASN A 68 29.65 5.43 6.37
CA ASN A 68 30.51 6.12 7.34
C ASN A 68 30.95 7.54 6.94
N SER A 69 30.72 7.98 5.69
CA SER A 69 31.40 9.19 5.17
C SER A 69 30.50 10.40 4.87
N SER A 70 29.16 10.26 4.84
CA SER A 70 28.26 11.30 4.29
C SER A 70 26.94 11.45 5.05
N ARG A 71 26.95 11.34 6.39
CA ARG A 71 25.71 11.31 7.19
C ARG A 71 25.06 12.68 7.44
N ASN A 72 25.70 13.77 6.98
CA ASN A 72 25.26 15.15 7.24
C ASN A 72 24.89 15.95 5.98
N ASP A 73 25.04 15.37 4.80
CA ASP A 73 24.69 16.07 3.56
C ASP A 73 23.20 15.90 3.28
N LEU A 74 22.53 17.03 2.97
CA LEU A 74 21.12 17.05 2.61
C LEU A 74 20.90 16.20 1.35
N LEU A 75 19.83 15.39 1.36
CA LEU A 75 19.45 14.63 0.18
C LEU A 75 18.85 15.54 -0.89
N THR A 76 19.38 15.47 -2.11
CA THR A 76 18.76 16.12 -3.27
C THR A 76 17.56 15.31 -3.76
N ASP A 77 16.53 15.97 -4.31
CA ASP A 77 15.34 15.28 -4.86
C ASP A 77 15.70 14.21 -5.88
N ALA A 78 16.67 14.47 -6.76
CA ALA A 78 17.16 13.47 -7.72
C ALA A 78 17.69 12.20 -7.03
N THR A 79 18.38 12.36 -5.90
CA THR A 79 18.87 11.23 -5.10
C THR A 79 17.71 10.51 -4.41
N VAL A 80 16.78 11.26 -3.82
CA VAL A 80 15.59 10.70 -3.17
C VAL A 80 14.76 9.90 -4.17
N LEU A 81 14.46 10.45 -5.33
CA LEU A 81 13.69 9.76 -6.38
C LEU A 81 14.36 8.46 -6.81
N ARG A 82 15.69 8.43 -6.95
CA ARG A 82 16.43 7.20 -7.26
C ARG A 82 16.29 6.14 -6.16
N ILE A 83 16.38 6.56 -4.90
CA ILE A 83 16.16 5.68 -3.73
C ILE A 83 14.74 5.13 -3.76
N LEU A 84 13.75 6.00 -3.95
CA LEU A 84 12.33 5.63 -3.97
C LEU A 84 11.98 4.70 -5.14
N GLN A 85 12.58 4.90 -6.31
CA GLN A 85 12.40 4.02 -7.48
C GLN A 85 12.91 2.60 -7.19
N LEU A 86 14.15 2.49 -6.71
CA LEU A 86 14.72 1.17 -6.39
C LEU A 86 14.00 0.52 -5.21
N GLY A 87 13.64 1.31 -4.19
CA GLY A 87 12.81 0.87 -3.08
C GLY A 87 11.46 0.35 -3.57
N SER A 88 10.79 1.05 -4.48
CA SER A 88 9.51 0.60 -5.05
C SER A 88 9.64 -0.73 -5.80
N ALA A 89 10.71 -0.93 -6.57
CA ALA A 89 11.00 -2.21 -7.22
C ALA A 89 11.22 -3.34 -6.19
N CYS A 90 12.00 -3.08 -5.15
CA CYS A 90 12.24 -4.03 -4.05
C CYS A 90 10.95 -4.36 -3.28
N LYS A 91 10.09 -3.36 -3.01
CA LYS A 91 8.76 -3.54 -2.42
C LYS A 91 7.91 -4.47 -3.28
N SER A 92 7.91 -4.29 -4.60
CA SER A 92 7.16 -5.17 -5.51
C SER A 92 7.67 -6.60 -5.50
N LEU A 93 8.99 -6.80 -5.36
CA LEU A 93 9.57 -8.13 -5.14
C LEU A 93 9.12 -8.73 -3.79
N CYS A 94 9.06 -7.93 -2.72
CA CYS A 94 8.52 -8.39 -1.44
C CYS A 94 7.05 -8.82 -1.56
N TRP A 95 6.23 -8.04 -2.27
CA TRP A 95 4.83 -8.36 -2.51
C TRP A 95 4.67 -9.66 -3.32
N ALA A 96 5.50 -9.87 -4.35
CA ALA A 96 5.50 -11.12 -5.09
C ALA A 96 5.81 -12.32 -4.18
N ALA A 97 6.81 -12.20 -3.30
CA ALA A 97 7.14 -13.24 -2.32
C ALA A 97 6.00 -13.49 -1.30
N ILE A 98 5.26 -12.44 -0.91
CA ILE A 98 4.07 -12.57 -0.05
C ILE A 98 2.95 -13.30 -0.79
N THR A 99 2.74 -13.02 -2.07
CA THR A 99 1.77 -13.76 -2.90
C THR A 99 2.13 -15.23 -3.00
N ASP A 100 3.42 -15.58 -3.15
CA ASP A 100 3.87 -16.98 -3.14
C ASP A 100 3.51 -17.69 -1.82
N VAL A 101 3.62 -17.00 -0.67
CA VAL A 101 3.18 -17.52 0.63
C VAL A 101 1.66 -17.75 0.64
N GLN A 102 0.87 -16.77 0.20
CA GLN A 102 -0.60 -16.91 0.16
C GLN A 102 -1.04 -18.04 -0.77
N ASP A 103 -0.40 -18.19 -1.93
CA ASP A 103 -0.67 -19.27 -2.87
C ASP A 103 -0.30 -20.65 -2.33
N SER A 104 0.77 -20.72 -1.53
CA SER A 104 1.18 -21.94 -0.84
C SER A 104 0.24 -22.28 0.32
N LEU A 105 -0.25 -21.28 1.07
CA LEU A 105 -1.16 -21.47 2.22
C LEU A 105 -2.58 -21.87 1.80
N PHE A 106 -3.17 -21.15 0.84
CA PHE A 106 -4.61 -21.24 0.60
C PHE A 106 -4.98 -21.96 -0.69
N TYR A 107 -4.08 -22.00 -1.67
CA TYR A 107 -4.44 -22.41 -3.03
C TYR A 107 -3.70 -23.65 -3.53
N ASN A 108 -2.62 -24.10 -2.87
CA ASN A 108 -1.73 -25.17 -3.36
C ASN A 108 -1.35 -24.98 -4.84
N ARG A 109 -1.16 -23.72 -5.27
CA ARG A 109 -0.93 -23.34 -6.68
C ARG A 109 0.53 -23.15 -7.03
N THR A 110 1.40 -23.14 -6.04
CA THR A 110 2.85 -22.97 -6.18
C THR A 110 3.55 -24.32 -6.17
N SER A 111 4.68 -24.39 -6.87
CA SER A 111 5.63 -25.51 -6.74
C SER A 111 6.57 -25.34 -5.55
N LEU A 112 6.48 -24.21 -4.85
CA LEU A 112 7.22 -23.88 -3.65
C LEU A 112 6.52 -24.50 -2.44
N ASP A 113 7.31 -25.16 -1.60
CA ASP A 113 6.88 -25.53 -0.26
C ASP A 113 6.64 -24.26 0.60
N LEU A 114 5.69 -24.33 1.52
CA LEU A 114 5.28 -23.19 2.35
C LEU A 114 6.47 -22.62 3.14
N HIS A 115 7.30 -23.49 3.72
CA HIS A 115 8.45 -23.06 4.50
C HIS A 115 9.47 -22.31 3.61
N ALA A 116 9.69 -22.80 2.39
CA ALA A 116 10.56 -22.12 1.42
C ALA A 116 9.98 -20.76 0.99
N ALA A 117 8.66 -20.66 0.80
CA ALA A 117 7.99 -19.40 0.48
C ALA A 117 8.10 -18.39 1.64
N LEU A 118 7.94 -18.84 2.89
CA LEU A 118 8.09 -18.01 4.08
C LEU A 118 9.52 -17.48 4.26
N GLU A 119 10.51 -18.37 4.18
CA GLU A 119 11.93 -18.01 4.26
C GLU A 119 12.31 -17.00 3.18
N PHE A 120 11.83 -17.20 1.94
CA PHE A 120 12.06 -16.27 0.85
C PHE A 120 11.40 -14.91 1.13
N SER A 121 10.13 -14.89 1.55
CA SER A 121 9.41 -13.67 1.90
C SER A 121 10.09 -12.88 3.01
N PHE A 122 10.44 -13.53 4.13
CA PHE A 122 11.14 -12.88 5.24
C PHE A 122 12.54 -12.40 4.84
N THR A 123 13.24 -13.14 3.99
CA THR A 123 14.53 -12.70 3.43
C THR A 123 14.38 -11.41 2.64
N LYS A 124 13.34 -11.29 1.79
CA LYS A 124 13.10 -10.08 1.00
C LYS A 124 12.64 -8.89 1.83
N LEU A 125 11.77 -9.12 2.82
CA LEU A 125 11.40 -8.07 3.77
C LEU A 125 12.62 -7.55 4.55
N ARG A 126 13.49 -8.45 5.03
CA ARG A 126 14.73 -8.08 5.72
C ARG A 126 15.71 -7.35 4.80
N GLN A 127 15.82 -7.78 3.54
CA GLN A 127 16.65 -7.11 2.52
C GLN A 127 16.17 -5.66 2.31
N PHE A 128 14.86 -5.44 2.20
CA PHE A 128 14.31 -4.09 2.06
C PHE A 128 14.67 -3.21 3.26
N GLU A 129 14.41 -3.69 4.48
CA GLU A 129 14.70 -2.95 5.71
C GLU A 129 16.19 -2.64 5.87
N LEU A 130 17.06 -3.60 5.54
CA LEU A 130 18.52 -3.42 5.64
C LEU A 130 19.04 -2.37 4.67
N VAL A 131 18.58 -2.40 3.41
CA VAL A 131 19.09 -1.54 2.35
C VAL A 131 18.42 -0.17 2.36
N PHE A 132 17.10 -0.13 2.52
CA PHE A 132 16.31 1.09 2.39
C PHE A 132 15.92 1.72 3.73
N GLY A 133 15.79 0.97 4.82
CA GLY A 133 15.39 1.51 6.13
C GLY A 133 16.20 2.74 6.56
N PRO A 134 17.55 2.67 6.61
CA PRO A 134 18.39 3.83 6.95
C PRO A 134 18.27 5.02 5.98
N ARG A 135 17.84 4.76 4.73
CA ARG A 135 17.64 5.80 3.71
C ARG A 135 16.27 6.44 3.85
N MET A 136 15.24 5.65 4.16
CA MET A 136 13.90 6.13 4.48
C MET A 136 13.94 7.02 5.73
N ASP A 137 14.74 6.67 6.74
CA ASP A 137 14.96 7.52 7.92
C ASP A 137 15.60 8.87 7.55
N HIS A 138 16.54 8.89 6.60
CA HIS A 138 17.16 10.13 6.14
C HIS A 138 16.18 10.98 5.32
N ILE A 139 15.39 10.35 4.44
CA ILE A 139 14.32 11.02 3.68
C ILE A 139 13.28 11.61 4.64
N ALA A 140 12.90 10.89 5.70
CA ALA A 140 11.97 11.37 6.73
C ALA A 140 12.49 12.62 7.45
N LYS A 141 13.79 12.66 7.75
CA LYS A 141 14.45 13.80 8.38
C LYS A 141 14.45 15.03 7.46
N ASP A 142 14.72 14.84 6.19
CA ASP A 142 14.81 15.92 5.20
C ASP A 142 13.45 16.25 4.54
N PHE A 143 12.37 15.58 4.93
CA PHE A 143 11.05 15.59 4.28
C PHE A 143 10.52 16.99 3.95
N LEU A 144 10.68 17.95 4.86
CA LEU A 144 10.21 19.34 4.68
C LEU A 144 10.94 20.10 3.57
N LEU A 145 12.14 19.67 3.20
CA LEU A 145 13.00 20.30 2.21
C LEU A 145 12.84 19.71 0.81
N LEU A 146 12.16 18.57 0.72
CA LEU A 146 11.93 17.86 -0.54
C LEU A 146 10.82 18.51 -1.35
N ASP A 147 10.86 18.28 -2.65
CA ASP A 147 9.77 18.59 -3.55
C ASP A 147 8.55 17.68 -3.28
N GLU A 148 7.39 18.15 -3.71
CA GLU A 148 6.13 17.42 -3.54
C GLU A 148 6.20 16.01 -4.13
N LYS A 149 6.92 15.86 -5.24
CA LYS A 149 7.10 14.61 -5.96
C LYS A 149 7.78 13.55 -5.08
N SER A 150 8.88 13.92 -4.43
CA SER A 150 9.66 13.08 -3.54
C SER A 150 8.90 12.82 -2.23
N GLN A 151 8.18 13.82 -1.72
CA GLN A 151 7.32 13.69 -0.53
C GLN A 151 6.24 12.64 -0.75
N LEU A 152 5.47 12.73 -1.85
CA LEU A 152 4.43 11.75 -2.18
C LEU A 152 5.02 10.36 -2.41
N GLY A 153 6.11 10.27 -3.19
CA GLY A 153 6.78 9.00 -3.44
C GLY A 153 7.23 8.30 -2.16
N TYR A 154 7.76 9.06 -1.19
CA TYR A 154 8.13 8.55 0.13
C TYR A 154 6.92 8.05 0.93
N ILE A 155 5.87 8.88 1.06
CA ILE A 155 4.65 8.53 1.79
C ILE A 155 4.08 7.21 1.28
N TRP A 156 3.89 7.10 -0.04
CA TRP A 156 3.24 5.93 -0.64
C TRP A 156 4.11 4.69 -0.60
N LEU A 157 5.43 4.82 -0.78
CA LEU A 157 6.34 3.68 -0.64
C LEU A 157 6.27 3.09 0.77
N VAL A 158 6.31 3.93 1.81
CA VAL A 158 6.27 3.45 3.20
C VAL A 158 4.90 2.83 3.53
N ILE A 159 3.80 3.48 3.16
CA ILE A 159 2.44 2.95 3.38
C ILE A 159 2.27 1.59 2.67
N HIS A 160 2.63 1.50 1.39
CA HIS A 160 2.47 0.27 0.62
C HIS A 160 3.41 -0.85 1.07
N PHE A 161 4.64 -0.53 1.46
CA PHE A 161 5.55 -1.54 2.01
C PHE A 161 4.97 -2.17 3.28
N HIS A 162 4.50 -1.34 4.22
CA HIS A 162 3.89 -1.82 5.46
C HIS A 162 2.53 -2.50 5.25
N LEU A 163 1.74 -2.08 4.27
CA LEU A 163 0.53 -2.81 3.86
C LEU A 163 0.85 -4.26 3.48
N GLY A 164 1.91 -4.48 2.70
CA GLY A 164 2.34 -5.84 2.33
C GLY A 164 2.67 -6.70 3.55
N ILE A 165 3.38 -6.12 4.54
CA ILE A 165 3.68 -6.80 5.80
C ILE A 165 2.40 -7.17 6.55
N LEU A 166 1.42 -6.27 6.63
CA LEU A 166 0.14 -6.54 7.30
C LEU A 166 -0.66 -7.63 6.58
N ILE A 167 -0.66 -7.63 5.24
CA ILE A 167 -1.30 -8.69 4.43
C ILE A 167 -0.67 -10.05 4.72
N LEU A 168 0.66 -10.12 4.76
CA LEU A 168 1.37 -11.35 5.11
C LEU A 168 0.98 -11.80 6.52
N ALA A 169 0.99 -10.88 7.47
CA ALA A 169 0.73 -11.19 8.86
C ALA A 169 -0.71 -11.68 9.10
N ASP A 170 -1.70 -11.10 8.42
CA ASP A 170 -3.08 -11.56 8.44
C ASP A 170 -3.25 -12.94 7.79
N ALA A 171 -2.55 -13.18 6.67
CA ALA A 171 -2.56 -14.48 6.00
C ALA A 171 -2.02 -15.59 6.91
N LEU A 172 -0.98 -15.29 7.70
CA LEU A 172 -0.41 -16.23 8.65
C LEU A 172 -1.30 -16.45 9.87
N ASP A 173 -1.92 -15.39 10.42
CA ASP A 173 -2.89 -15.55 11.52
C ASP A 173 -4.05 -16.49 11.14
N VAL A 174 -4.54 -16.40 9.90
CA VAL A 174 -5.64 -17.23 9.41
C VAL A 174 -5.16 -18.62 9.00
N GLY A 175 -4.02 -18.71 8.30
CA GLY A 175 -3.52 -19.94 7.69
C GLY A 175 -2.72 -20.84 8.63
N LEU A 176 -2.12 -20.28 9.69
CA LEU A 176 -1.22 -20.97 10.62
C LEU A 176 -1.74 -20.98 12.07
N ALA A 177 -3.04 -20.75 12.29
CA ALA A 177 -3.66 -20.70 13.62
C ALA A 177 -3.37 -21.91 14.56
N GLU A 178 -2.80 -23.00 14.02
CA GLU A 178 -2.47 -24.24 14.75
C GLU A 178 -0.96 -24.58 14.78
N THR A 179 -0.07 -23.73 14.25
CA THR A 179 1.35 -24.08 14.01
C THR A 179 2.36 -23.14 14.69
N THR A 180 3.15 -23.73 15.59
CA THR A 180 4.47 -23.33 16.16
C THR A 180 4.74 -21.89 16.64
N LEU A 181 5.00 -21.79 17.95
CA LEU A 181 5.36 -20.62 18.77
C LEU A 181 6.55 -19.73 18.31
N GLU A 182 7.45 -20.21 17.44
CA GLU A 182 8.63 -19.43 17.02
C GLU A 182 8.31 -18.38 15.94
N GLU A 183 7.31 -18.65 15.10
CA GLU A 183 6.88 -17.73 14.04
C GLU A 183 6.00 -16.60 14.60
N ASP A 184 5.22 -16.87 15.65
CA ASP A 184 4.33 -15.90 16.31
C ASP A 184 5.04 -14.63 16.79
N ALA A 185 6.18 -14.79 17.46
CA ALA A 185 6.97 -13.66 17.95
C ALA A 185 7.54 -12.82 16.80
N THR A 186 7.90 -13.49 15.70
CA THR A 186 8.41 -12.85 14.48
C THR A 186 7.29 -12.08 13.76
N ILE A 187 6.11 -12.68 13.61
CA ILE A 187 4.92 -12.06 13.01
C ILE A 187 4.48 -10.85 13.83
N ALA A 188 4.41 -10.98 15.16
CA ALA A 188 4.08 -9.87 16.05
C ALA A 188 5.07 -8.70 15.91
N LYS A 189 6.37 -8.98 15.75
CA LYS A 189 7.39 -7.95 15.51
C LYS A 189 7.16 -7.24 14.17
N TYR A 190 6.88 -7.98 13.11
CA TYR A 190 6.58 -7.41 11.79
C TYR A 190 5.30 -6.56 11.81
N LYS A 191 4.22 -7.04 12.44
CA LYS A 191 2.99 -6.26 12.65
C LYS A 191 3.25 -4.96 13.40
N LEU A 192 3.98 -5.04 14.52
CA LEU A 192 4.32 -3.86 15.31
C LEU A 192 5.15 -2.85 14.50
N GLY A 193 6.12 -3.33 13.71
CA GLY A 193 6.89 -2.49 12.80
C GLY A 193 6.00 -1.78 11.77
N ALA A 194 5.12 -2.52 11.11
CA ALA A 194 4.20 -1.98 10.11
C ALA A 194 3.20 -0.96 10.69
N VAL A 195 2.59 -1.27 11.83
CA VAL A 195 1.67 -0.37 12.55
C VAL A 195 2.38 0.94 12.92
N ARG A 196 3.60 0.85 13.45
CA ARG A 196 4.41 2.04 13.79
C ARG A 196 4.77 2.84 12.55
N GLY A 197 5.20 2.18 11.47
CA GLY A 197 5.53 2.84 10.21
C GLY A 197 4.37 3.65 9.66
N ILE A 198 3.18 3.05 9.57
CA ILE A 198 1.95 3.72 9.11
C ILE A 198 1.59 4.90 10.03
N ALA A 199 1.57 4.68 11.35
CA ALA A 199 1.26 5.74 12.31
C ALA A 199 2.26 6.91 12.23
N ASN A 200 3.55 6.62 12.05
CA ASN A 200 4.60 7.63 11.91
C ASN A 200 4.43 8.45 10.63
N ILE A 201 4.10 7.82 9.50
CA ILE A 201 3.81 8.54 8.25
C ILE A 201 2.60 9.44 8.40
N ILE A 202 1.51 8.95 9.00
CA ILE A 202 0.32 9.80 9.25
C ILE A 202 0.70 11.00 10.11
N ASN A 203 1.47 10.79 11.19
CA ASN A 203 1.91 11.89 12.05
C ASN A 203 2.84 12.87 11.32
N LEU A 204 3.73 12.39 10.45
CA LEU A 204 4.60 13.22 9.62
C LEU A 204 3.77 14.09 8.65
N VAL A 205 2.84 13.48 7.91
CA VAL A 205 1.96 14.22 6.98
C VAL A 205 1.13 15.25 7.74
N ARG A 206 0.57 14.90 8.90
CA ARG A 206 -0.19 15.86 9.72
C ARG A 206 0.66 17.03 10.19
N GLN A 207 1.93 16.79 10.57
CA GLN A 207 2.85 17.88 10.92
C GLN A 207 3.13 18.78 9.72
N PHE A 208 3.35 18.19 8.54
CA PHE A 208 3.53 18.93 7.30
C PHE A 208 2.29 19.75 6.90
N ASP A 209 1.10 19.16 6.97
CA ASP A 209 -0.16 19.82 6.65
C ASP A 209 -0.45 20.99 7.59
N ASN A 210 -0.12 20.86 8.88
CA ASN A 210 -0.26 21.94 9.86
C ASN A 210 0.69 23.12 9.56
N LEU A 211 1.87 22.84 8.99
CA LEU A 211 2.80 23.88 8.53
C LEU A 211 2.33 24.55 7.23
N ASN A 212 1.53 23.84 6.43
CA ASN A 212 1.03 24.28 5.12
C ASN A 212 -0.50 24.26 5.05
N PRO A 213 -1.22 25.02 5.90
CA PRO A 213 -2.68 24.90 6.05
C PRO A 213 -3.48 25.34 4.81
N GLN A 214 -2.84 25.98 3.85
CA GLN A 214 -3.47 26.41 2.59
C GLN A 214 -3.50 25.29 1.54
N GLN A 215 -2.76 24.20 1.76
CA GLN A 215 -2.69 23.07 0.85
C GLN A 215 -3.57 21.93 1.36
N SER A 216 -4.17 21.19 0.42
CA SER A 216 -4.83 19.93 0.75
C SER A 216 -3.81 18.93 1.28
N SER A 217 -4.23 18.10 2.24
CA SER A 217 -3.39 17.08 2.84
C SER A 217 -2.74 16.19 1.79
N LEU A 218 -1.46 15.85 1.98
CA LEU A 218 -0.75 14.93 1.08
C LEU A 218 -1.42 13.54 1.02
N LEU A 219 -2.13 13.12 2.09
CA LEU A 219 -2.88 11.86 2.10
C LEU A 219 -4.07 11.85 1.13
N LEU A 220 -4.55 13.01 0.69
CA LEU A 220 -5.63 13.13 -0.29
C LEU A 220 -5.12 13.06 -1.74
N ARG A 221 -3.81 12.99 -1.94
CA ARG A 221 -3.16 12.96 -3.26
C ARG A 221 -2.75 11.54 -3.66
N ASP A 222 -3.38 10.53 -3.05
CA ASP A 222 -3.18 9.13 -3.44
C ASP A 222 -3.89 8.86 -4.76
N PRO A 223 -3.21 8.35 -5.81
CA PRO A 223 -3.90 7.86 -6.99
C PRO A 223 -4.78 6.62 -6.71
N TYR A 224 -4.54 5.90 -5.60
CA TYR A 224 -5.27 4.68 -5.21
C TYR A 224 -5.65 4.69 -3.73
N PRO A 225 -6.56 5.59 -3.29
CA PRO A 225 -6.87 5.82 -1.87
C PRO A 225 -7.38 4.59 -1.11
N GLU A 226 -7.85 3.57 -1.84
CA GLU A 226 -8.25 2.29 -1.28
C GLU A 226 -7.07 1.48 -0.69
N HIS A 227 -5.86 1.62 -1.23
CA HIS A 227 -4.67 1.00 -0.64
C HIS A 227 -4.29 1.66 0.67
N ALA A 228 -4.28 3.00 0.73
CA ALA A 228 -4.06 3.73 1.98
C ALA A 228 -5.14 3.39 3.02
N SER A 229 -6.40 3.35 2.61
CA SER A 229 -7.53 2.94 3.45
C SER A 229 -7.33 1.54 4.03
N THR A 230 -7.02 0.56 3.17
CA THR A 230 -6.77 -0.83 3.58
C THR A 230 -5.59 -0.94 4.53
N ALA A 231 -4.51 -0.20 4.27
CA ALA A 231 -3.33 -0.19 5.14
C ALA A 231 -3.66 0.32 6.53
N MET A 232 -4.42 1.42 6.62
CA MET A 232 -4.83 2.01 7.88
C MET A 232 -5.83 1.13 8.63
N LEU A 233 -6.80 0.51 7.93
CA LEU A 233 -7.73 -0.45 8.53
C LEU A 233 -6.98 -1.64 9.15
N LYS A 234 -6.12 -2.30 8.37
CA LYS A 234 -5.34 -3.45 8.85
C LYS A 234 -4.40 -3.07 9.99
N ALA A 235 -3.82 -1.86 9.95
CA ALA A 235 -3.00 -1.36 11.04
C ALA A 235 -3.82 -1.16 12.32
N ALA A 236 -5.04 -0.61 12.21
CA ALA A 236 -5.96 -0.44 13.33
C ALA A 236 -6.38 -1.79 13.96
N GLU A 237 -6.72 -2.78 13.13
CA GLU A 237 -7.03 -4.14 13.60
C GLU A 237 -5.81 -4.79 14.26
N SER A 238 -4.62 -4.61 13.68
CA SER A 238 -3.37 -5.11 14.25
C SER A 238 -3.04 -4.49 15.60
N VAL A 239 -3.38 -3.21 15.85
CA VAL A 239 -3.22 -2.59 17.18
C VAL A 239 -3.99 -3.37 18.25
N VAL A 240 -5.23 -3.80 17.92
CA VAL A 240 -6.05 -4.59 18.83
C VAL A 240 -5.40 -5.95 19.11
N GLY A 241 -4.95 -6.65 18.06
CA GLY A 241 -4.27 -7.94 18.20
C GLY A 241 -2.98 -7.84 19.03
N LEU A 242 -2.16 -6.83 18.77
CA LEU A 242 -0.89 -6.57 19.50
C LEU A 242 -1.13 -6.23 20.97
N MET A 243 -2.23 -5.55 21.30
CA MET A 243 -2.58 -5.27 22.70
C MET A 243 -3.08 -6.52 23.41
N LYS A 244 -3.94 -7.32 22.78
CA LYS A 244 -4.47 -8.57 23.35
C LYS A 244 -3.35 -9.58 23.65
N THR A 245 -2.34 -9.64 22.79
CA THR A 245 -1.13 -10.46 22.96
C THR A 245 -0.07 -9.83 23.86
N GLN A 246 -0.35 -8.67 24.47
CA GLN A 246 0.55 -7.94 25.36
C GLN A 246 1.90 -7.51 24.75
N VAL A 247 1.99 -7.48 23.42
CA VAL A 247 3.17 -6.98 22.69
C VAL A 247 3.31 -5.47 22.86
N ILE A 248 2.18 -4.76 23.01
CA ILE A 248 2.13 -3.33 23.32
C ILE A 248 1.26 -3.05 24.54
N THR A 249 1.56 -1.95 25.24
CA THR A 249 0.73 -1.48 26.35
C THR A 249 -0.55 -0.82 25.86
N THR A 250 -1.58 -0.76 26.70
CA THR A 250 -2.83 -0.05 26.40
C THR A 250 -2.61 1.42 26.04
N GLY A 251 -1.65 2.08 26.70
CA GLY A 251 -1.27 3.46 26.37
C GLY A 251 -0.67 3.58 24.97
N ALA A 252 0.21 2.65 24.58
CA ALA A 252 0.77 2.62 23.23
C ALA A 252 -0.30 2.31 22.17
N ALA A 253 -1.21 1.38 22.46
CA ALA A 253 -2.34 1.06 21.59
C ALA A 253 -3.24 2.28 21.36
N SER A 254 -3.54 3.04 22.42
CA SER A 254 -4.33 4.29 22.34
C SER A 254 -3.71 5.33 21.40
N VAL A 255 -2.40 5.56 21.53
CA VAL A 255 -1.65 6.52 20.70
C VAL A 255 -1.66 6.08 19.23
N LEU A 256 -1.32 4.82 18.96
CA LEU A 256 -1.27 4.27 17.61
C LEU A 256 -2.66 4.29 16.95
N ALA A 257 -3.69 3.80 17.66
CA ALA A 257 -5.07 3.83 17.17
C ALA A 257 -5.53 5.26 16.89
N SER A 258 -5.20 6.22 17.75
CA SER A 258 -5.58 7.62 17.57
C SER A 258 -4.93 8.24 16.33
N SER A 259 -3.64 7.98 16.10
CA SER A 259 -2.95 8.43 14.88
C SER A 259 -3.56 7.79 13.63
N ILE A 260 -3.79 6.48 13.63
CA ILE A 260 -4.38 5.76 12.49
C ILE A 260 -5.79 6.27 12.18
N MET A 261 -6.63 6.45 13.20
CA MET A 261 -7.98 7.00 13.04
C MET A 261 -7.98 8.43 12.47
N GLN A 262 -6.98 9.24 12.79
CA GLN A 262 -6.85 10.57 12.19
C GLN A 262 -6.48 10.49 10.70
N GLY A 263 -5.61 9.56 10.31
CA GLY A 263 -5.31 9.31 8.90
C GLY A 263 -6.54 8.85 8.13
N LEU A 264 -7.30 7.88 8.68
CA LEU A 264 -8.55 7.40 8.09
C LEU A 264 -9.57 8.52 7.89
N ARG A 265 -9.72 9.42 8.86
CA ARG A 265 -10.61 10.59 8.72
C ARG A 265 -10.24 11.51 7.56
N ILE A 266 -8.95 11.62 7.23
CA ILE A 266 -8.50 12.40 6.08
C ILE A 266 -8.86 11.64 4.81
N VAL A 267 -8.43 10.38 4.69
CA VAL A 267 -8.65 9.55 3.49
C VAL A 267 -10.13 9.29 3.21
N ALA A 268 -10.99 9.25 4.24
CA ALA A 268 -12.44 9.10 4.12
C ALA A 268 -13.13 10.21 3.31
N GLN A 269 -12.45 11.33 3.06
CA GLN A 269 -12.97 12.37 2.16
C GLN A 269 -13.00 11.91 0.70
N ILE A 270 -12.17 10.91 0.34
CA ILE A 270 -12.01 10.43 -1.05
C ILE A 270 -12.12 8.90 -1.19
N SER A 271 -12.29 8.14 -0.10
CA SER A 271 -12.43 6.68 -0.11
C SER A 271 -13.64 6.22 0.69
N TYR A 272 -14.50 5.44 0.04
CA TYR A 272 -15.66 4.82 0.68
C TYR A 272 -15.27 3.80 1.74
N SER A 273 -14.25 2.97 1.47
CA SER A 273 -13.81 1.99 2.47
C SER A 273 -13.18 2.66 3.69
N ALA A 274 -12.55 3.83 3.52
CA ALA A 274 -12.04 4.60 4.67
C ALA A 274 -13.17 5.17 5.52
N GLU A 275 -14.25 5.67 4.90
CA GLU A 275 -15.45 6.11 5.61
C GLU A 275 -16.10 4.95 6.39
N GLN A 276 -16.24 3.78 5.77
CA GLN A 276 -16.76 2.58 6.43
C GLN A 276 -15.88 2.14 7.61
N ALA A 277 -14.56 2.09 7.42
CA ALA A 277 -13.61 1.76 8.47
C ALA A 277 -13.68 2.76 9.64
N GLN A 278 -13.80 4.05 9.35
CA GLN A 278 -13.94 5.11 10.36
C GLN A 278 -15.18 4.91 11.25
N ASN A 279 -16.27 4.39 10.70
CA ASN A 279 -17.51 4.16 11.43
C ASN A 279 -17.47 2.87 12.27
N ASN A 280 -16.76 1.84 11.79
CA ASN A 280 -16.73 0.51 12.44
C ASN A 280 -15.64 0.37 13.49
N LEU A 281 -14.46 0.96 13.29
CA LEU A 281 -13.33 0.80 14.20
C LEU A 281 -13.56 1.30 15.64
N PRO A 282 -14.31 2.40 15.90
CA PRO A 282 -14.56 2.85 17.26
C PRO A 282 -15.21 1.81 18.17
N SER A 283 -16.17 1.02 17.66
CA SER A 283 -16.77 -0.07 18.45
C SER A 283 -15.78 -1.19 18.71
N ILE A 284 -15.00 -1.59 17.71
CA ILE A 284 -13.95 -2.62 17.84
C ILE A 284 -12.91 -2.23 18.90
N PHE A 285 -12.49 -0.96 18.91
CA PHE A 285 -11.57 -0.44 19.91
C PHE A 285 -12.19 -0.41 21.31
N GLN A 286 -13.45 0.02 21.43
CA GLN A 286 -14.16 0.07 22.70
C GLN A 286 -14.35 -1.35 23.28
N GLU A 287 -14.81 -2.31 22.47
CA GLU A 287 -15.00 -3.70 22.86
C GLU A 287 -13.69 -4.37 23.27
N SER A 288 -12.58 -3.98 22.63
CA SER A 288 -11.25 -4.53 22.92
C SER A 288 -10.53 -3.82 24.06
N GLY A 289 -11.07 -2.73 24.62
CA GLY A 289 -10.45 -1.98 25.70
C GLY A 289 -9.32 -1.03 25.26
N VAL A 290 -9.27 -0.63 23.99
CA VAL A 290 -8.36 0.40 23.49
C VAL A 290 -9.03 1.77 23.69
N PRO A 291 -8.54 2.62 24.62
CA PRO A 291 -9.13 3.94 24.80
C PRO A 291 -8.76 4.81 23.60
N LEU A 292 -9.75 5.34 22.88
CA LEU A 292 -9.52 6.39 21.91
C LEU A 292 -9.46 7.73 22.64
N ALA A 293 -8.42 8.53 22.40
CA ALA A 293 -8.39 9.89 22.89
C ALA A 293 -9.54 10.66 22.23
N SER A 294 -10.57 10.99 23.01
CA SER A 294 -11.60 11.94 22.59
C SER A 294 -10.91 13.29 22.43
N ASN A 295 -10.55 13.67 21.21
CA ASN A 295 -10.11 15.03 20.94
C ASN A 295 -11.29 15.96 21.24
N GLY A 296 -11.29 16.54 22.44
CA GLY A 296 -12.10 17.68 22.81
C GLY A 296 -11.65 18.88 21.99
N GLY A 297 -12.17 18.99 20.77
CA GLY A 297 -12.25 20.22 20.01
C GLY A 297 -13.67 20.76 20.17
N ALA A 298 -13.85 21.69 21.11
CA ALA A 298 -15.06 22.49 21.19
C ALA A 298 -15.17 23.35 19.93
N HIS A 299 -16.07 22.99 19.02
CA HIS A 299 -17.02 23.86 18.30
C HIS A 299 -17.70 23.08 17.17
N GLY A 300 -19.03 22.90 17.28
CA GLY A 300 -19.86 22.49 16.14
C GLY A 300 -20.96 21.48 16.47
N ARG A 301 -22.03 21.97 17.11
CA ARG A 301 -23.40 21.42 17.15
C ARG A 301 -23.60 19.91 17.15
N ALA A 302 -24.05 19.42 18.31
CA ALA A 302 -24.81 18.20 18.47
C ALA A 302 -26.02 18.16 17.51
N ASN A 303 -26.20 17.01 16.86
CA ASN A 303 -27.52 16.47 16.53
C ASN A 303 -27.56 15.05 17.11
N PRO A 304 -28.60 14.67 17.87
CA PRO A 304 -28.77 13.29 18.30
C PRO A 304 -29.30 12.49 17.11
N VAL A 305 -28.58 11.45 16.69
CA VAL A 305 -29.13 10.41 15.80
C VAL A 305 -29.54 9.24 16.67
N PRO A 306 -30.73 8.63 16.47
CA PRO A 306 -31.30 7.69 17.42
C PRO A 306 -30.53 6.38 17.43
N THR A 307 -30.30 5.84 18.63
CA THR A 307 -29.85 4.48 18.86
C THR A 307 -30.83 3.50 18.25
N VAL A 308 -30.46 2.83 17.15
CA VAL A 308 -31.16 1.64 16.68
C VAL A 308 -30.47 0.43 17.29
N LEU A 309 -31.18 -0.21 18.21
CA LEU A 309 -30.81 -1.49 18.80
C LEU A 309 -31.11 -2.56 17.75
N LEU A 310 -30.08 -3.14 17.14
CA LEU A 310 -30.21 -4.27 16.23
C LEU A 310 -29.46 -5.46 16.82
N ASP A 311 -30.20 -6.21 17.62
CA ASP A 311 -29.95 -7.62 17.91
C ASP A 311 -30.13 -8.40 16.60
N SER A 312 -29.05 -8.76 15.91
CA SER A 312 -29.09 -9.81 14.90
C SER A 312 -27.68 -10.25 14.52
N ALA A 313 -27.37 -11.53 14.69
CA ALA A 313 -26.14 -12.14 14.19
C ALA A 313 -26.14 -12.15 12.65
N VAL A 314 -25.30 -11.32 12.04
CA VAL A 314 -25.16 -11.20 10.59
C VAL A 314 -24.07 -12.16 10.10
N THR A 315 -24.41 -13.08 9.21
CA THR A 315 -23.42 -13.93 8.53
C THR A 315 -22.83 -13.22 7.30
N PRO A 316 -21.62 -13.58 6.84
CA PRO A 316 -20.97 -12.95 5.68
C PRO A 316 -21.80 -12.97 4.39
N GLU A 317 -22.70 -13.94 4.21
CA GLU A 317 -23.59 -13.98 3.04
C GLU A 317 -24.72 -12.94 3.10
N MET A 318 -25.08 -12.44 4.28
CA MET A 318 -26.11 -11.40 4.42
C MET A 318 -25.59 -10.02 4.01
N LEU A 319 -24.30 -9.74 4.21
CA LEU A 319 -23.71 -8.44 3.87
C LEU A 319 -23.74 -8.21 2.35
N GLY A 320 -23.27 -9.17 1.56
CA GLY A 320 -23.25 -9.04 0.10
C GLY A 320 -24.64 -8.91 -0.54
N ASN A 321 -25.63 -9.60 0.03
CA ASN A 321 -27.01 -9.54 -0.46
C ASN A 321 -27.70 -8.22 -0.07
N GLU A 322 -27.38 -7.65 1.09
CA GLU A 322 -27.92 -6.37 1.52
C GLU A 322 -27.30 -5.21 0.75
N THR A 323 -25.98 -5.23 0.50
CA THR A 323 -25.31 -4.20 -0.31
C THR A 323 -25.82 -4.20 -1.76
N LEU A 324 -26.05 -5.38 -2.35
CA LEU A 324 -26.67 -5.49 -3.67
C LEU A 324 -28.13 -5.01 -3.68
N ARG A 325 -28.87 -5.23 -2.58
CA ARG A 325 -30.24 -4.77 -2.43
C ARG A 325 -30.31 -3.25 -2.31
N GLU A 326 -29.46 -2.64 -1.50
CA GLU A 326 -29.38 -1.18 -1.34
C GLU A 326 -28.92 -0.49 -2.63
N LEU A 327 -27.92 -1.02 -3.33
CA LEU A 327 -27.47 -0.49 -4.63
C LEU A 327 -28.58 -0.56 -5.68
N ARG A 328 -29.37 -1.66 -5.68
CA ARG A 328 -30.51 -1.81 -6.57
C ARG A 328 -31.64 -0.85 -6.21
N GLN A 329 -31.91 -0.65 -4.93
CA GLN A 329 -32.94 0.26 -4.45
C GLN A 329 -32.57 1.74 -4.71
N GLN A 330 -31.28 2.09 -4.61
CA GLN A 330 -30.76 3.41 -4.98
C GLN A 330 -30.81 3.63 -6.50
N ALA A 331 -30.46 2.62 -7.31
CA ALA A 331 -30.58 2.69 -8.77
C ALA A 331 -32.03 2.76 -9.27
N GLU A 332 -32.99 2.15 -8.55
CA GLU A 332 -34.42 2.27 -8.83
C GLU A 332 -34.97 3.67 -8.46
N SER A 333 -34.38 4.33 -7.46
CA SER A 333 -34.80 5.67 -7.00
C SER A 333 -34.24 6.83 -7.83
N ASP A 334 -33.03 6.71 -8.37
CA ASP A 334 -32.46 7.67 -9.34
C ASP A 334 -31.73 6.89 -10.45
N PRO A 335 -32.39 6.60 -11.59
CA PRO A 335 -31.79 5.93 -12.74
C PRO A 335 -30.62 6.72 -13.36
N ARG A 336 -30.47 8.00 -13.00
CA ARG A 336 -29.38 8.86 -13.45
C ARG A 336 -28.23 8.91 -12.45
N LEU A 337 -28.29 8.22 -11.32
CA LEU A 337 -27.21 8.22 -10.33
C LEU A 337 -25.92 7.67 -10.94
N VAL A 338 -26.01 6.56 -11.68
CA VAL A 338 -24.85 5.97 -12.39
C VAL A 338 -24.33 6.94 -13.46
N LEU A 339 -25.23 7.58 -14.23
CA LEU A 339 -24.86 8.56 -15.25
C LEU A 339 -24.27 9.85 -14.67
N LYS A 340 -24.74 10.32 -13.52
CA LYS A 340 -24.18 11.48 -12.80
C LYS A 340 -22.82 11.15 -12.18
N THR A 341 -22.64 9.92 -11.70
CA THR A 341 -21.34 9.44 -11.23
C THR A 341 -20.36 9.35 -12.39
N ILE A 342 -20.79 8.87 -13.55
CA ILE A 342 -19.98 8.83 -14.77
C ILE A 342 -19.69 10.27 -15.27
N GLU A 343 -20.69 11.15 -15.38
CA GLU A 343 -20.50 12.56 -15.78
C GLU A 343 -19.55 13.30 -14.83
N ARG A 344 -19.60 13.05 -13.51
CA ARG A 344 -18.64 13.64 -12.56
C ARG A 344 -17.19 13.22 -12.83
N HIS A 345 -16.98 12.06 -13.45
CA HIS A 345 -15.65 11.56 -13.82
C HIS A 345 -15.29 11.85 -15.28
N GLU A 346 -16.23 12.37 -16.08
CA GLU A 346 -16.06 12.60 -17.52
C GLU A 346 -16.09 14.08 -17.95
N ILE A 347 -16.46 15.04 -17.08
CA ILE A 347 -16.43 16.47 -17.44
C ILE A 347 -14.97 16.93 -17.66
N PRO A 348 -14.59 17.30 -18.89
CA PRO A 348 -13.28 17.83 -19.20
C PRO A 348 -13.42 19.34 -19.41
N ASP A 349 -13.08 20.17 -18.42
CA ASP A 349 -12.69 21.57 -18.66
C ASP A 349 -12.10 22.23 -17.39
N SER A 350 -10.80 22.00 -17.19
CA SER A 350 -9.76 23.03 -17.05
C SER A 350 -8.52 22.32 -16.52
N THR A 351 -7.45 22.41 -17.30
CA THR A 351 -6.13 21.81 -17.10
C THR A 351 -5.70 21.83 -15.63
N THR A 352 -5.86 20.70 -14.98
CA THR A 352 -4.99 20.27 -13.87
C THR A 352 -4.60 18.85 -14.24
N ASP A 353 -3.35 18.70 -14.67
CA ASP A 353 -2.75 17.42 -14.99
C ASP A 353 -3.05 16.44 -13.87
N PHE A 354 -3.90 15.46 -14.17
CA PHE A 354 -4.20 14.37 -13.25
C PHE A 354 -2.98 13.46 -13.20
N GLY A 355 -1.98 13.81 -12.38
CA GLY A 355 -1.09 12.94 -11.60
C GLY A 355 -0.36 11.77 -12.27
N LEU A 356 -0.50 11.53 -13.57
CA LEU A 356 0.22 10.53 -14.35
C LEU A 356 1.54 11.08 -14.89
N ASP A 357 1.70 12.40 -14.87
CA ASP A 357 2.94 13.10 -15.18
C ASP A 357 4.15 12.61 -14.39
N TYR A 358 3.98 12.02 -13.19
CA TYR A 358 5.10 11.43 -12.46
C TYR A 358 5.83 10.36 -13.27
N LEU A 359 5.11 9.58 -14.08
CA LEU A 359 5.69 8.50 -14.89
C LEU A 359 6.51 9.02 -16.09
N GLN A 360 6.17 10.21 -16.61
CA GLN A 360 6.94 10.91 -17.66
C GLN A 360 8.30 11.39 -17.15
N TYR A 361 8.40 11.67 -15.85
CA TYR A 361 9.62 12.12 -15.18
C TYR A 361 10.38 10.99 -14.49
N ILE A 362 10.00 9.72 -14.70
CA ILE A 362 10.87 8.59 -14.41
C ILE A 362 11.74 8.38 -15.64
N ASP A 363 12.99 8.78 -15.55
CA ASP A 363 13.97 8.46 -16.58
C ASP A 363 14.28 6.96 -16.53
N PHE A 364 13.48 6.16 -17.23
CA PHE A 364 13.78 4.74 -17.42
C PHE A 364 14.98 4.53 -18.35
N SER A 365 15.47 5.57 -19.05
CA SER A 365 16.63 5.43 -19.92
C SER A 365 17.93 5.23 -19.15
N THR A 366 18.04 5.77 -17.93
CA THR A 366 19.15 5.46 -17.02
C THR A 366 19.08 4.05 -16.42
N VAL A 367 17.89 3.46 -16.30
CA VAL A 367 17.71 2.03 -15.92
C VAL A 367 17.92 1.09 -17.12
N ALA A 368 17.55 1.54 -18.32
CA ALA A 368 17.71 0.82 -19.58
C ALA A 368 19.07 1.03 -20.25
N ALA A 369 19.94 1.90 -19.73
CA ALA A 369 21.29 2.14 -20.27
C ALA A 369 22.17 0.89 -20.28
N ASN A 370 21.80 -0.12 -19.47
CA ASN A 370 22.45 -1.43 -19.41
C ASN A 370 21.59 -2.55 -20.04
N TRP A 371 20.54 -2.20 -20.80
CA TRP A 371 19.68 -3.15 -21.48
C TRP A 371 20.03 -3.17 -22.96
N GLU A 372 21.04 -3.96 -23.35
CA GLU A 372 21.22 -4.27 -24.77
C GLU A 372 20.17 -5.31 -25.18
N PHE A 373 19.53 -5.09 -26.34
CA PHE A 373 18.52 -5.99 -26.90
C PHE A 373 19.06 -7.42 -27.09
N ASP A 374 20.38 -7.55 -27.29
CA ASP A 374 21.07 -8.83 -27.47
C ASP A 374 21.23 -9.64 -26.18
N ASP A 375 21.18 -9.00 -25.00
CA ASP A 375 21.20 -9.72 -23.71
C ASP A 375 19.95 -10.57 -23.51
N VAL A 376 18.86 -10.27 -24.23
CA VAL A 376 17.60 -11.03 -24.14
C VAL A 376 17.70 -12.37 -24.89
N PHE A 377 18.57 -12.48 -25.90
CA PHE A 377 18.67 -13.65 -26.80
C PHE A 377 19.99 -14.42 -26.69
N ALA A 378 21.00 -13.90 -25.99
CA ALA A 378 22.27 -14.61 -25.77
C ALA A 378 22.18 -15.57 -24.58
N GLY A 379 21.63 -16.76 -24.82
CA GLY A 379 21.62 -17.84 -23.82
C GLY A 379 20.77 -19.02 -24.20
N SER A 380 21.10 -19.70 -25.29
CA SER A 380 20.71 -21.10 -25.54
C SER A 380 21.89 -22.03 -25.33
#